data_AF-A0A2H5V078-F1
#
_entry.id   AF-A0A2H5V078-F1
#
_cell.length_a   1.000
_cell.length_b   1.000
_cell.length_c   1.000
_cell.angle_alpha   90.00
_cell.angle_beta   90.00
_cell.angle_gamma   90.00
#
_symmetry.space_group_name_H-M   'P 1'
#
loop_
_entity.id
_entity.type
_entity.pdbx_description
1 polymer ?
#
loop_
_entity_poly.entity_id
_entity_poly.type
_entity_poly.pdbx_seq_one_letter_code
_entity_poly.pdbx_strand_id
1 'polypeptide(L)'
;MNKIPLATAFLASIFFGLFLLATDPELWDNAPSHAYGLIGLIAVDVAVLAYVVGRAGRYLRYIPYLGAVKLLIIVGDILTAPQFGLTYLEFAQYLFGLWAYTGLVASQIAISVSSYIISRRT
;
A
#
# COMPACT_ATOMS: atom_id res chain seq x y z
N MET A 1 -6.41 23.19 5.98
CA MET A 1 -5.55 22.14 6.58
C MET A 1 -4.61 21.60 5.51
N ASN A 2 -3.34 21.42 5.84
CA ASN A 2 -2.33 20.94 4.88
C ASN A 2 -2.54 19.43 4.61
N LYS A 3 -2.95 19.08 3.39
CA LYS A 3 -3.14 17.68 2.94
C LYS A 3 -1.91 17.10 2.23
N ILE A 4 -0.85 17.91 2.05
CA ILE A 4 0.35 17.52 1.31
C ILE A 4 0.96 16.22 1.86
N PRO A 5 1.15 16.01 3.18
CA PRO A 5 1.75 14.78 3.68
C PRO A 5 0.97 13.51 3.29
N LEU A 6 -0.36 13.59 3.36
CA LEU A 6 -1.22 12.48 2.98
C LEU A 6 -1.17 12.22 1.47
N ALA A 7 -1.21 13.28 0.66
CA ALA A 7 -1.09 13.17 -0.79
C ALA A 7 0.26 12.57 -1.21
N THR A 8 1.36 13.02 -0.59
CA THR A 8 2.70 12.47 -0.81
C THR A 8 2.77 10.99 -0.44
N ALA A 9 2.15 10.58 0.68
CA ALA A 9 2.13 9.18 1.09
C ALA A 9 1.37 8.29 0.09
N PHE A 10 0.25 8.76 -0.46
CA PHE A 10 -0.45 8.05 -1.53
C PHE A 10 0.36 7.98 -2.82
N LEU A 11 1.02 9.08 -3.23
CA LEU A 11 1.88 9.08 -4.40
C LEU A 11 3.05 8.09 -4.25
N ALA A 12 3.66 8.03 -3.06
CA ALA A 12 4.68 7.04 -2.75
C ALA A 12 4.14 5.61 -2.85
N SER A 13 2.98 5.33 -2.23
CA SER A 13 2.30 4.03 -2.33
C SER A 13 2.07 3.58 -3.77
N ILE A 14 1.53 4.49 -4.61
CA ILE A 14 1.29 4.23 -6.04
C ILE A 14 2.61 3.96 -6.77
N PHE A 15 3.62 4.81 -6.54
CA PHE A 15 4.94 4.66 -7.17
C PHE A 15 5.57 3.29 -6.85
N PHE A 16 5.62 2.92 -5.57
CA PHE A 16 6.21 1.65 -5.15
C PHE A 16 5.42 0.44 -5.66
N GLY A 17 4.09 0.51 -5.67
CA GLY A 17 3.25 -0.54 -6.23
C GLY A 17 3.45 -0.72 -7.74
N LEU A 18 3.49 0.39 -8.50
CA LEU A 18 3.78 0.35 -9.93
C LEU A 18 5.20 -0.16 -10.21
N PHE A 19 6.17 0.24 -9.39
CA PHE A 19 7.54 -0.23 -9.51
C PHE A 19 7.61 -1.75 -9.34
N LEU A 20 6.98 -2.31 -8.28
CA LEU A 20 6.89 -3.75 -8.09
C LEU A 20 6.26 -4.46 -9.28
N LEU A 21 5.11 -3.98 -9.77
CA LEU A 21 4.45 -4.55 -10.95
C LEU A 21 5.34 -4.55 -12.20
N ALA A 22 6.25 -3.59 -12.32
CA ALA A 22 7.12 -3.45 -13.49
C ALA A 22 8.43 -4.22 -13.37
N THR A 23 8.95 -4.42 -12.15
CA THR A 23 10.32 -4.92 -11.95
C THR A 23 10.41 -6.28 -11.26
N ASP A 24 9.34 -6.75 -10.62
CA ASP A 24 9.30 -8.07 -10.01
C ASP A 24 8.71 -9.10 -10.99
N PRO A 25 9.54 -9.94 -11.65
CA PRO A 25 9.06 -10.97 -12.56
C PRO A 25 8.30 -12.10 -11.84
N GLU A 26 8.67 -12.43 -10.60
CA GLU A 26 8.05 -13.51 -9.82
C GLU A 26 6.57 -13.22 -9.59
N LEU A 27 6.21 -11.93 -9.47
CA LEU A 27 4.83 -11.47 -9.31
C LEU A 27 3.93 -11.91 -10.47
N TRP A 28 4.45 -11.91 -11.69
CA TRP A 28 3.69 -12.29 -12.88
C TRP A 28 3.83 -13.76 -13.24
N ASP A 29 5.01 -14.34 -13.03
CA ASP A 29 5.30 -15.71 -13.43
C ASP A 29 4.70 -16.72 -12.44
N ASN A 30 4.80 -16.43 -11.14
CA ASN A 30 4.44 -17.37 -10.08
C ASN A 30 3.23 -16.92 -9.24
N ALA A 31 2.93 -15.63 -9.21
CA ALA A 31 1.85 -15.07 -8.39
C ALA A 31 0.85 -14.13 -9.12
N PRO A 32 0.30 -14.46 -10.32
CA PRO A 32 -0.53 -13.51 -11.08
C PRO A 32 -1.70 -12.92 -10.30
N SER A 33 -2.34 -13.71 -9.44
CA SER A 33 -3.43 -13.24 -8.57
C SER A 33 -2.99 -12.12 -7.63
N HIS A 34 -1.76 -12.14 -7.13
CA HIS A 34 -1.18 -11.12 -6.27
C HIS A 34 -0.84 -9.85 -7.06
N ALA A 35 -0.36 -9.99 -8.31
CA ALA A 35 -0.19 -8.85 -9.21
C ALA A 35 -1.53 -8.11 -9.45
N TYR A 36 -2.62 -8.85 -9.74
CA TYR A 36 -3.95 -8.25 -9.87
C TYR A 36 -4.46 -7.64 -8.55
N GLY A 37 -4.15 -8.27 -7.41
CA GLY A 37 -4.43 -7.72 -6.09
C GLY A 37 -3.74 -6.37 -5.88
N LEU A 38 -2.45 -6.27 -6.20
CA LEU A 38 -1.67 -5.04 -6.12
C LEU A 38 -2.21 -3.96 -7.06
N ILE A 39 -2.60 -4.31 -8.29
CA ILE A 39 -3.29 -3.37 -9.20
C ILE A 39 -4.57 -2.81 -8.56
N GLY A 40 -5.38 -3.67 -7.94
CA GLY A 40 -6.57 -3.24 -7.21
C GLY A 40 -6.26 -2.27 -6.07
N LEU A 41 -5.22 -2.54 -5.28
CA LEU A 41 -4.77 -1.65 -4.21
C LEU A 41 -4.28 -0.30 -4.73
N ILE A 42 -3.55 -0.27 -5.85
CA ILE A 42 -3.11 0.97 -6.51
C ILE A 42 -4.30 1.76 -7.03
N ALA A 43 -5.28 1.10 -7.65
CA ALA A 43 -6.50 1.76 -8.12
C ALA A 43 -7.27 2.44 -6.99
N VAL A 44 -7.35 1.80 -5.82
CA VAL A 44 -7.91 2.39 -4.60
C VAL A 44 -7.11 3.64 -4.19
N ASP A 45 -5.78 3.58 -4.19
CA ASP A 45 -4.95 4.75 -3.85
C ASP A 45 -5.16 5.91 -4.81
N VAL A 46 -5.24 5.65 -6.12
CA VAL A 46 -5.53 6.67 -7.13
C VAL A 46 -6.88 7.32 -6.87
N ALA A 47 -7.92 6.52 -6.61
CA ALA A 47 -9.26 7.01 -6.34
C ALA A 47 -9.31 7.87 -5.06
N VAL A 48 -8.63 7.43 -4.00
CA VAL A 48 -8.58 8.16 -2.73
C VAL A 48 -7.73 9.42 -2.86
N LEU A 49 -6.60 9.38 -3.56
CA LEU A 49 -5.79 10.57 -3.84
C LEU A 49 -6.59 11.62 -4.61
N ALA A 50 -7.31 11.21 -5.66
CA ALA A 50 -8.20 12.11 -6.41
C ALA A 50 -9.28 12.72 -5.50
N TYR A 51 -9.86 11.94 -4.58
CA TYR A 51 -10.82 12.42 -3.59
C TYR A 51 -10.19 13.44 -2.61
N VAL A 52 -8.99 13.14 -2.08
CA VAL A 52 -8.26 13.99 -1.12
C VAL A 52 -7.91 15.34 -1.74
N VAL A 53 -7.45 15.34 -2.99
CA VAL A 53 -7.11 16.56 -3.74
C VAL A 53 -8.37 17.34 -4.14
N GLY A 54 -9.43 16.65 -4.59
CA GLY A 54 -10.61 17.26 -5.20
C GLY A 54 -11.73 17.75 -4.26
N ARG A 55 -11.80 17.32 -2.99
CA ARG A 55 -12.93 17.67 -2.09
C ARG A 55 -12.59 18.17 -0.69
N ALA A 56 -13.52 18.92 -0.11
CA ALA A 56 -13.49 19.40 1.29
C ALA A 56 -13.83 18.28 2.30
N GLY A 57 -12.82 17.52 2.73
CA GLY A 57 -12.58 17.11 4.12
C GLY A 57 -13.49 16.07 4.82
N ARG A 58 -14.75 15.88 4.44
CA ARG A 58 -15.73 15.16 5.29
C ARG A 58 -15.43 13.69 5.59
N TYR A 59 -14.75 12.97 4.68
CA TYR A 59 -14.47 11.54 4.86
C TYR A 59 -13.01 11.23 5.20
N LEU A 60 -12.19 12.24 5.48
CA LEU A 60 -10.78 12.05 5.85
C LEU A 60 -10.60 11.24 7.14
N ARG A 61 -11.62 11.18 8.01
CA ARG A 61 -11.61 10.37 9.25
C ARG A 61 -11.56 8.86 9.02
N TYR A 62 -11.92 8.38 7.84
CA TYR A 62 -11.97 6.94 7.55
C TYR A 62 -10.70 6.42 6.85
N ILE A 63 -9.91 7.31 6.27
CA ILE A 63 -8.66 6.98 5.58
C ILE A 63 -7.60 6.32 6.50
N PRO A 64 -7.51 6.59 7.83
CA PRO A 64 -6.56 5.87 8.68
C PRO A 64 -6.84 4.36 8.71
N TYR A 65 -8.12 3.97 8.76
CA TYR A 65 -8.52 2.56 8.74
C TYR A 65 -8.18 1.91 7.41
N LEU A 66 -8.32 2.63 6.30
CA LEU A 66 -7.91 2.14 4.98
C LEU A 66 -6.41 1.84 4.95
N GLY A 67 -5.56 2.76 5.43
CA GLY A 67 -4.12 2.55 5.50
C GLY A 67 -3.75 1.33 6.36
N ALA A 68 -4.39 1.17 7.51
CA ALA A 68 -4.18 0.01 8.38
C ALA A 68 -4.63 -1.31 7.73
N VAL A 69 -5.80 -1.34 7.09
CA VAL A 69 -6.28 -2.53 6.37
C VAL A 69 -5.34 -2.91 5.23
N LYS A 70 -4.92 -1.94 4.42
CA LYS A 70 -3.94 -2.19 3.34
C LYS A 70 -2.61 -2.69 3.87
N LEU A 71 -2.13 -2.13 4.98
CA LEU A 71 -0.91 -2.62 5.64
C LEU A 71 -1.05 -4.10 6.03
N LEU A 72 -2.19 -4.49 6.60
CA LEU A 72 -2.45 -5.89 6.96
C LEU A 72 -2.55 -6.79 5.73
N ILE A 73 -3.14 -6.33 4.63
CA ILE A 73 -3.19 -7.09 3.37
C ILE A 73 -1.78 -7.29 2.82
N ILE A 74 -0.98 -6.23 2.73
CA ILE A 74 0.37 -6.28 2.17
C ILE A 74 1.28 -7.15 3.04
N VAL A 75 1.36 -6.90 4.35
CA VAL A 75 2.19 -7.72 5.25
C VAL A 75 1.65 -9.15 5.38
N GLY A 76 0.33 -9.31 5.33
CA GLY A 76 -0.35 -10.59 5.36
C GLY A 76 -0.07 -11.46 4.13
N ASP A 77 0.47 -10.87 3.06
CA ASP A 77 0.92 -11.62 1.89
C ASP A 77 1.96 -12.69 2.27
N ILE A 78 2.77 -12.46 3.31
CA ILE A 78 3.71 -13.46 3.84
C ILE A 78 3.02 -14.79 4.18
N LEU A 79 1.74 -14.77 4.56
CA LEU A 79 0.98 -15.98 4.90
C LEU A 79 0.66 -16.85 3.68
N THR A 80 0.86 -16.34 2.46
CA THR A 80 0.69 -17.10 1.22
C THR A 80 1.93 -17.92 0.86
N ALA A 81 3.03 -17.82 1.63
CA ALA A 81 4.28 -18.57 1.40
C ALA A 81 4.12 -20.08 1.07
N PRO A 82 3.20 -20.84 1.73
CA PRO A 82 3.01 -22.25 1.41
C PRO A 82 2.54 -22.51 -0.02
N GLN A 83 1.90 -21.54 -0.68
CA GLN A 83 1.46 -21.63 -2.08
C GLN A 83 2.66 -21.68 -3.04
N PHE A 84 3.80 -21.12 -2.63
CA PHE A 84 5.05 -21.08 -3.39
C PHE A 84 6.05 -22.17 -2.95
N GLY A 85 5.67 -23.05 -2.02
CA GLY A 85 6.57 -24.06 -1.46
C GLY A 85 7.69 -23.48 -0.57
N LEU A 86 7.54 -22.24 -0.09
CA LEU A 86 8.50 -21.55 0.76
C LEU A 86 8.05 -21.53 2.23
N THR A 87 9.01 -21.39 3.13
CA THR A 87 8.71 -21.03 4.53
C THR A 87 8.28 -19.58 4.64
N TYR A 88 7.54 -19.23 5.71
CA TYR A 88 7.17 -17.83 5.98
C TYR A 88 8.38 -16.90 6.10
N LEU A 89 9.49 -17.39 6.65
CA LEU A 89 10.71 -16.58 6.80
C LEU A 89 11.38 -16.32 5.45
N GLU A 90 11.52 -17.35 4.60
CA GLU A 90 12.09 -17.19 3.25
C GLU A 90 11.27 -16.22 2.41
N PHE A 91 9.94 -16.35 2.44
CA PHE A 91 9.08 -15.46 1.66
C PHE A 91 9.07 -14.04 2.23
N ALA A 92 9.11 -13.87 3.55
CA ALA A 92 9.29 -12.55 4.17
C ALA A 92 10.63 -11.92 3.79
N GLN A 93 11.73 -12.70 3.79
CA GLN A 93 13.05 -12.23 3.39
C GLN A 93 13.08 -11.82 1.91
N TYR A 94 12.41 -12.60 1.05
CA TYR A 94 12.21 -12.24 -0.35
C TYR A 94 11.50 -10.89 -0.47
N LEU A 95 10.29 -10.76 0.12
CA LEU A 95 9.48 -9.55 0.01
C LEU A 95 10.20 -8.32 0.58
N PHE A 96 10.77 -8.41 1.78
CA PHE A 96 11.50 -7.28 2.39
C PHE A 96 12.90 -7.05 1.78
N GLY A 97 13.42 -8.01 0.99
CA GLY A 97 14.58 -7.82 0.13
C GLY A 97 14.28 -6.88 -1.04
N LEU A 98 13.01 -6.75 -1.45
CA LEU A 98 12.56 -5.78 -2.44
C LEU A 98 12.38 -4.41 -1.78
N TRP A 99 13.25 -3.45 -2.14
CA TRP A 99 13.18 -2.09 -1.60
C TRP A 99 11.81 -1.43 -1.87
N ALA A 100 11.19 -1.73 -3.01
CA ALA A 100 9.89 -1.20 -3.37
C ALA A 100 8.76 -1.77 -2.50
N TYR A 101 8.84 -3.04 -2.09
CA TYR A 101 7.90 -3.61 -1.12
C TYR A 101 8.03 -2.95 0.25
N THR A 102 9.25 -2.73 0.72
CA THR A 102 9.50 -1.98 1.96
C THR A 102 8.95 -0.55 1.86
N GLY A 103 9.14 0.12 0.73
CA GLY A 103 8.57 1.43 0.44
C GLY A 103 7.05 1.44 0.44
N LEU A 104 6.42 0.41 -0.13
CA LEU A 104 4.97 0.23 -0.15
C LEU A 104 4.39 0.06 1.27
N VAL A 105 5.04 -0.74 2.11
CA VAL A 105 4.70 -0.93 3.54
C VAL A 105 4.82 0.39 4.30
N ALA A 106 5.97 1.08 4.18
CA ALA A 106 6.21 2.36 4.82
C ALA A 106 5.17 3.42 4.41
N SER A 107 4.73 3.39 3.14
CA SER A 107 3.70 4.29 2.63
C SER A 107 2.35 4.08 3.30
N GLN A 108 1.96 2.84 3.64
CA GLN A 108 0.70 2.59 4.36
C GLN A 108 0.72 3.14 5.79
N ILE A 109 1.88 3.03 6.46
CA ILE A 109 2.10 3.64 7.78
C ILE A 109 1.97 5.16 7.65
N ALA A 110 2.63 5.77 6.65
CA ALA A 110 2.58 7.20 6.41
C ALA A 110 1.16 7.71 6.09
N ILE A 111 0.38 6.96 5.29
CA ILE A 111 -1.05 7.24 5.03
C ILE A 111 -1.84 7.22 6.34
N SER A 112 -1.67 6.17 7.14
CA SER A 112 -2.39 5.98 8.40
C SER A 112 -2.12 7.12 9.38
N VAL A 113 -0.84 7.45 9.59
CA VAL A 113 -0.40 8.52 10.49
C VAL A 113 -0.84 9.89 10.00
N SER A 114 -0.58 10.21 8.73
CA SER A 114 -0.92 11.52 8.14
C SER A 114 -2.42 11.74 8.19
N SER A 115 -3.20 10.72 7.88
CA SER A 115 -4.65 10.80 7.92
C SER A 115 -5.19 10.93 9.33
N TYR A 116 -4.61 10.24 10.31
CA TYR A 116 -5.04 10.33 11.71
C TYR A 116 -4.78 11.74 12.28
N ILE A 117 -3.62 12.31 11.99
CA ILE A 117 -3.28 13.69 12.39
C ILE A 117 -4.26 14.68 11.77
N ILE A 118 -4.60 14.49 10.49
CA ILE A 118 -5.57 15.31 9.77
C ILE A 118 -6.96 15.18 10.43
N SER A 119 -7.45 13.96 10.68
CA SER A 119 -8.80 13.75 11.23
C SER A 119 -8.98 14.28 12.66
N ARG A 120 -7.91 14.43 13.44
CA ARG A 120 -7.95 15.01 14.79
C ARG A 120 -8.07 16.54 14.78
N ARG A 121 -7.85 17.18 13.63
CA ARG A 121 -7.84 18.64 13.47
C ARG A 121 -9.10 19.18 12.74
N THR A 122 -10.00 18.28 12.32
CA THR A 122 -11.32 18.56 11.70
C THR A 122 -12.44 18.20 12.66
#